data_AF-A0A165QF44-F1
#
_entry.id   AF-A0A165QF44-F1
#
_cell.length_a   1.000
_cell.length_b   1.000
_cell.length_c   1.000
_cell.angle_alpha   90.00
_cell.angle_beta   90.00
_cell.angle_gamma   90.00
#
_symmetry.space_group_name_H-M   'P 1'
#
loop_
_entity.id
_entity.type
_entity.pdbx_description
1 polymer ?
#
loop_
_entity_poly.entity_id
_entity_poly.type
_entity_poly.pdbx_seq_one_letter_code
_entity_poly.pdbx_strand_id
1 'polypeptide(L)'
;MVPEQEGLADTLDPDRAKFQQYCRMFSILRENPECVASLCRAVKMSEIGHLLQTIMFSLYGTEGDERTEQLLMSVCESVLSVQFEASTEFASLLRANTATSRLLITYTRRAANKNYLKSVLTAPISMLIDQDDIDLEINTAKVGYELQSQVAMGQEGSEPTSVPPSEASDMSIPDEDVQTLVAERIGRLQEIADRFLSAIINSKDSIPHGIRRICEQIRALSCRRYPEATDDAVTSLIGTFFFLRFTNPAIVTPQAYHLVEGVPPKYSRRTLTLVAKMLQNLVNKPSYVKEPYMAPLHPFIEKNGPRLARFLSDICVIDDYNQYTADTPSSIRVTHNEMYNTHRLVSKYIDDLEPQSISDKLRCLLDELGEAPDALPRSDDQVVTLPLSLL
;
A
#
# COMPACT_ATOMS: atom_id res chain seq x y z
N MET A 1 -62.08 -12.95 -41.77
CA MET A 1 -61.95 -12.35 -40.44
C MET A 1 -60.58 -12.71 -39.92
N VAL A 2 -59.63 -11.80 -40.07
CA VAL A 2 -58.32 -11.83 -39.40
C VAL A 2 -58.50 -10.96 -38.16
N PRO A 3 -58.20 -11.43 -36.94
CA PRO A 3 -58.05 -10.54 -35.80
C PRO A 3 -56.63 -10.00 -35.77
N GLU A 4 -56.56 -8.67 -35.61
CA GLU A 4 -55.39 -7.81 -35.60
C GLU A 4 -54.37 -8.21 -34.52
N GLN A 5 -53.10 -8.26 -34.95
CA GLN A 5 -51.97 -7.97 -34.09
C GLN A 5 -51.97 -6.47 -33.81
N GLU A 6 -52.19 -6.06 -32.57
CA GLU A 6 -51.83 -4.70 -32.10
C GLU A 6 -51.08 -4.77 -30.77
N GLY A 7 -49.76 -4.58 -30.88
CA GLY A 7 -48.90 -3.80 -30.01
C GLY A 7 -49.07 -3.89 -28.49
N LEU A 8 -48.35 -4.82 -27.85
CA LEU A 8 -47.76 -4.51 -26.55
C LEU A 8 -46.65 -3.48 -26.79
N ALA A 9 -46.98 -2.20 -26.60
CA ALA A 9 -45.97 -1.17 -26.41
C ALA A 9 -45.17 -1.54 -25.16
N ASP A 10 -43.91 -1.91 -25.38
CA ASP A 10 -42.89 -2.20 -24.38
C ASP A 10 -42.57 -0.90 -23.61
N THR A 11 -43.42 -0.53 -22.65
CA THR A 11 -43.11 0.55 -21.71
C THR A 11 -42.04 0.02 -20.76
N LEU A 12 -40.77 0.18 -21.15
CA LEU A 12 -39.62 -0.08 -20.29
C LEU A 12 -39.82 0.64 -18.96
N ASP A 13 -39.93 -0.14 -17.89
CA ASP A 13 -39.89 0.35 -16.51
C ASP A 13 -38.69 1.30 -16.34
N PRO A 14 -38.89 2.57 -15.96
CA PRO A 14 -37.82 3.57 -15.89
C PRO A 14 -36.68 3.15 -14.96
N ASP A 15 -36.98 2.38 -13.91
CA ASP A 15 -35.96 1.86 -13.00
C ASP A 15 -35.14 0.74 -13.66
N ARG A 16 -35.78 -0.10 -14.47
CA ARG A 16 -35.11 -1.14 -15.27
C ARG A 16 -34.25 -0.56 -16.39
N ALA A 17 -34.71 0.51 -17.05
CA ALA A 17 -33.93 1.20 -18.08
C ALA A 17 -32.67 1.84 -17.49
N LYS A 18 -32.80 2.57 -16.37
CA LYS A 18 -31.65 3.14 -15.65
C LYS A 18 -30.67 2.07 -15.19
N PHE A 19 -31.17 0.96 -14.66
CA PHE A 19 -30.34 -0.17 -14.26
C PHE A 19 -29.50 -0.72 -15.42
N GLN A 20 -30.09 -0.87 -16.61
CA GLN A 20 -29.36 -1.30 -17.81
C GLN A 20 -28.26 -0.31 -18.22
N GLN A 21 -28.49 1.00 -18.08
CA GLN A 21 -27.46 2.00 -18.37
C GLN A 21 -26.29 1.95 -17.38
N TYR A 22 -26.57 1.72 -16.09
CA TYR A 22 -25.50 1.45 -15.12
C TYR A 22 -24.69 0.20 -15.49
N CYS A 23 -25.34 -0.89 -15.90
CA CYS A 23 -24.63 -2.08 -16.39
C CYS A 23 -23.69 -1.75 -17.56
N ARG A 24 -24.17 -0.99 -18.56
CA ARG A 24 -23.36 -0.57 -19.71
C ARG A 24 -22.20 0.33 -19.31
N MET A 25 -22.43 1.32 -18.45
CA MET A 25 -21.38 2.22 -17.96
C MET A 25 -20.27 1.42 -17.28
N PHE A 26 -20.61 0.50 -16.38
CA PHE A 26 -19.63 -0.34 -15.71
C PHE A 26 -18.94 -1.36 -16.64
N SER A 27 -19.64 -1.88 -17.67
CA SER A 27 -19.00 -2.71 -18.71
C SER A 27 -17.92 -1.92 -19.45
N ILE A 28 -18.24 -0.70 -19.91
CA ILE A 28 -17.29 0.17 -20.61
C ILE A 28 -16.09 0.48 -19.72
N LEU A 29 -16.31 0.87 -18.46
CA LEU A 29 -15.21 1.16 -17.54
C LEU A 29 -14.33 -0.07 -17.30
N ARG A 30 -14.91 -1.26 -17.10
CA ARG A 30 -14.14 -2.49 -16.86
C ARG A 30 -13.26 -2.84 -18.05
N GLU A 31 -13.80 -2.76 -19.27
CA GLU A 31 -13.11 -3.15 -20.51
C GLU A 31 -12.08 -2.13 -21.00
N ASN A 32 -12.13 -0.89 -20.53
CA ASN A 32 -11.26 0.21 -20.99
C ASN A 32 -10.38 0.73 -19.85
N PRO A 33 -9.26 0.04 -19.51
CA PRO A 33 -8.40 0.41 -18.39
C PRO A 33 -7.74 1.79 -18.54
N GLU A 34 -7.52 2.25 -19.78
CA GLU A 34 -7.00 3.60 -20.06
C GLU A 34 -7.96 4.71 -19.58
N CYS A 35 -9.27 4.47 -19.71
CA CYS A 35 -10.31 5.37 -19.23
C CYS A 35 -10.34 5.43 -17.70
N VAL A 36 -10.21 4.28 -17.05
CA VAL A 36 -10.11 4.21 -15.59
C VAL A 36 -8.82 4.88 -15.10
N ALA A 37 -7.71 4.71 -15.83
CA ALA A 37 -6.43 5.34 -15.53
C ALA A 37 -6.48 6.87 -15.64
N SER A 38 -7.09 7.40 -16.71
CA SER A 38 -7.30 8.86 -16.86
C SER A 38 -8.22 9.41 -15.76
N LEU A 39 -9.31 8.70 -15.42
CA LEU A 39 -10.17 9.07 -14.29
C LEU A 39 -9.39 9.12 -12.96
N CYS A 40 -8.55 8.12 -12.68
CA CYS A 40 -7.72 8.11 -11.47
C CYS A 40 -6.80 9.34 -11.38
N ARG A 41 -6.32 9.84 -12.52
CA ARG A 41 -5.44 11.02 -12.59
C ARG A 41 -6.20 12.34 -12.47
N ALA A 42 -7.42 12.42 -13.01
CA ALA A 42 -8.23 13.64 -13.01
C ALA A 42 -8.87 13.94 -11.64
N VAL A 43 -9.24 12.90 -10.89
CA VAL A 43 -9.99 13.03 -9.64
C VAL A 43 -9.17 13.70 -8.52
N LYS A 44 -9.83 14.53 -7.70
CA LYS A 44 -9.19 15.20 -6.56
C LYS A 44 -8.77 14.21 -5.47
N MET A 45 -7.75 14.58 -4.69
CA MET A 45 -7.22 13.74 -3.60
C MET A 45 -8.26 13.43 -2.49
N SER A 46 -9.30 14.25 -2.34
CA SER A 46 -10.41 14.00 -1.40
C SER A 46 -11.39 12.94 -1.89
N GLU A 47 -11.45 12.72 -3.20
CA GLU A 47 -12.44 11.87 -3.88
C GLU A 47 -11.85 10.51 -4.26
N ILE A 48 -10.55 10.46 -4.52
CA ILE A 48 -9.84 9.27 -4.99
C ILE A 48 -10.02 8.05 -4.08
N GLY A 49 -10.14 8.25 -2.77
CA GLY A 49 -10.32 7.15 -1.81
C GLY A 49 -11.53 6.28 -2.15
N HIS A 50 -12.68 6.91 -2.42
CA HIS A 50 -13.91 6.19 -2.77
C HIS A 50 -13.83 5.54 -4.15
N LEU A 51 -13.24 6.25 -5.13
CA LEU A 51 -13.03 5.69 -6.47
C LEU A 51 -12.18 4.41 -6.42
N LEU A 52 -11.07 4.45 -5.67
CA LEU A 52 -10.16 3.31 -5.55
C LEU A 52 -10.79 2.12 -4.83
N GLN A 53 -11.71 2.36 -3.88
CA GLN A 53 -12.47 1.25 -3.29
C GLN A 53 -13.31 0.54 -4.35
N THR A 54 -14.09 1.30 -5.13
CA THR A 54 -14.91 0.72 -6.21
C THR A 54 -14.04 0.00 -7.24
N ILE A 55 -12.93 0.61 -7.70
CA ILE A 55 -12.04 0.01 -8.70
C ILE A 55 -11.46 -1.32 -8.18
N MET A 56 -10.91 -1.32 -6.96
CA MET A 56 -10.13 -2.45 -6.43
C MET A 56 -10.99 -3.62 -5.94
N PHE A 57 -12.19 -3.34 -5.42
CA PHE A 57 -13.02 -4.32 -4.71
C PHE A 57 -14.36 -4.61 -5.39
N SER A 58 -14.84 -3.75 -6.28
CA SER A 58 -16.11 -3.93 -6.98
C SER A 58 -15.92 -4.15 -8.49
N LEU A 59 -15.19 -3.26 -9.17
CA LEU A 59 -14.99 -3.30 -10.63
C LEU A 59 -14.02 -4.41 -11.08
N TYR A 60 -12.88 -4.54 -10.38
CA TYR A 60 -11.85 -5.57 -10.60
C TYR A 60 -11.64 -6.47 -9.37
N GLY A 61 -12.61 -6.46 -8.45
CA GLY A 61 -12.49 -7.13 -7.15
C GLY A 61 -12.75 -8.64 -7.16
N THR A 62 -13.13 -9.22 -8.31
CA THR A 62 -13.42 -10.65 -8.41
C THR A 62 -12.14 -11.47 -8.27
N GLU A 63 -11.89 -11.97 -7.06
CA GLU A 63 -10.69 -12.75 -6.76
C GLU A 63 -10.65 -14.04 -7.59
N GLY A 64 -9.50 -14.31 -8.22
CA GLY A 64 -9.28 -15.49 -9.07
C GLY A 64 -9.61 -15.32 -10.55
N ASP A 65 -10.15 -14.17 -10.97
CA ASP A 65 -10.35 -13.85 -12.38
C ASP A 65 -9.08 -13.19 -12.96
N GLU A 66 -8.27 -13.99 -13.64
CA GLU A 66 -7.01 -13.58 -14.27
C GLU A 66 -7.19 -12.40 -15.24
N ARG A 67 -8.33 -12.33 -15.96
CA ARG A 67 -8.58 -11.24 -16.90
C ARG A 67 -8.82 -9.93 -16.17
N THR A 68 -9.60 -9.93 -15.09
CA THR A 68 -9.74 -8.71 -14.27
C THR A 68 -8.42 -8.28 -13.66
N GLU A 69 -7.59 -9.24 -13.25
CA GLU A 69 -6.27 -8.92 -12.72
C GLU A 69 -5.39 -8.25 -13.77
N GLN A 70 -5.40 -8.76 -15.01
CA GLN A 70 -4.67 -8.15 -16.13
C GLN A 70 -5.17 -6.75 -16.47
N LEU A 71 -6.50 -6.54 -16.49
CA LEU A 71 -7.08 -5.22 -16.72
C LEU A 71 -6.66 -4.25 -15.61
N LEU A 72 -6.71 -4.67 -14.35
CA LEU A 72 -6.24 -3.86 -13.22
C LEU A 72 -4.73 -3.57 -13.28
N MET A 73 -3.92 -4.54 -13.75
CA MET A 73 -2.50 -4.32 -14.01
C MET A 73 -2.28 -3.31 -15.14
N SER A 74 -3.10 -3.33 -16.18
CA SER A 74 -3.08 -2.33 -17.26
C SER A 74 -3.44 -0.93 -16.74
N VAL A 75 -4.42 -0.81 -15.83
CA VAL A 75 -4.71 0.47 -15.14
C VAL A 75 -3.48 0.95 -14.36
N CYS A 76 -2.85 0.08 -13.57
CA CYS A 76 -1.65 0.41 -12.80
C CYS A 76 -0.50 0.87 -13.70
N GLU A 77 -0.28 0.17 -14.82
CA GLU A 77 0.76 0.47 -15.79
C GLU A 77 0.55 1.84 -16.45
N SER A 78 -0.67 2.12 -16.92
CA SER A 78 -1.02 3.39 -17.56
C SER A 78 -0.80 4.57 -16.59
N VAL A 79 -1.31 4.46 -15.36
CA VAL A 79 -1.14 5.50 -14.34
C VAL A 79 0.33 5.69 -13.94
N LEU A 80 1.12 4.60 -13.89
CA LEU A 80 2.56 4.63 -13.64
C LEU A 80 3.32 5.30 -14.79
N SER A 81 3.06 4.93 -16.06
CA SER A 81 3.75 5.49 -17.22
C SER A 81 3.61 7.01 -17.27
N VAL A 82 2.38 7.52 -17.13
CA VAL A 82 2.11 8.95 -17.12
C VAL A 82 2.81 9.65 -15.94
N GLN A 83 2.86 9.03 -14.76
CA GLN A 83 3.59 9.61 -13.62
C GLN A 83 5.10 9.70 -13.91
N PHE A 84 5.69 8.67 -14.52
CA PHE A 84 7.10 8.65 -14.89
C PHE A 84 7.43 9.71 -15.95
N GLU A 85 6.53 9.93 -16.90
CA GLU A 85 6.67 10.95 -17.94
C GLU A 85 6.60 12.37 -17.38
N ALA A 86 5.65 12.62 -16.45
CA ALA A 86 5.46 13.92 -15.83
C ALA A 86 6.53 14.29 -14.79
N SER A 87 7.26 13.31 -14.25
CA SER A 87 8.23 13.56 -13.19
C SER A 87 9.56 14.10 -13.73
N THR A 88 10.09 15.11 -13.04
CA THR A 88 11.39 15.73 -13.37
C THR A 88 12.53 15.17 -12.52
N GLU A 89 12.21 14.69 -11.31
CA GLU A 89 13.18 14.20 -10.34
C GLU A 89 13.02 12.71 -10.08
N PHE A 90 14.01 11.93 -10.49
CA PHE A 90 14.04 10.49 -10.25
C PHE A 90 13.96 10.14 -8.74
N ALA A 91 14.65 10.92 -7.90
CA ALA A 91 14.73 10.67 -6.46
C ALA A 91 13.43 10.99 -5.68
N SER A 92 12.46 11.71 -6.24
CA SER A 92 11.18 11.96 -5.55
C SER A 92 10.04 11.08 -6.09
N LEU A 93 10.32 10.34 -7.16
CA LEU A 93 9.38 9.42 -7.79
C LEU A 93 8.90 8.36 -6.81
N LEU A 94 7.59 8.08 -6.81
CA LEU A 94 6.93 7.17 -5.86
C LEU A 94 7.20 7.48 -4.36
N ARG A 95 7.59 8.70 -4.01
CA ARG A 95 7.61 9.17 -2.61
C ARG A 95 6.47 10.13 -2.32
N ALA A 96 6.07 10.93 -3.31
CA ALA A 96 4.95 11.85 -3.19
C ALA A 96 3.59 11.12 -3.00
N ASN A 97 2.70 11.78 -2.24
CA ASN A 97 1.30 11.39 -2.10
C ASN A 97 0.50 11.84 -3.32
N THR A 98 0.54 11.02 -4.37
CA THR A 98 -0.17 11.22 -5.65
C THR A 98 -1.31 10.23 -5.82
N ALA A 99 -2.15 10.44 -6.83
CA ALA A 99 -3.18 9.49 -7.21
C ALA A 99 -2.61 8.10 -7.48
N THR A 100 -1.52 8.02 -8.26
CA THR A 100 -0.76 6.79 -8.51
C THR A 100 -0.30 6.14 -7.22
N SER A 101 0.21 6.91 -6.26
CA SER A 101 0.65 6.33 -4.99
C SER A 101 -0.50 5.71 -4.19
N ARG A 102 -1.66 6.36 -4.19
CA ARG A 102 -2.87 5.86 -3.53
C ARG A 102 -3.39 4.61 -4.22
N LEU A 103 -3.38 4.56 -5.55
CA LEU A 103 -3.75 3.40 -6.36
C LEU A 103 -2.90 2.19 -5.95
N LEU A 104 -1.57 2.33 -5.99
CA LEU A 104 -0.63 1.27 -5.65
C LEU A 104 -0.77 0.82 -4.18
N ILE A 105 -0.92 1.76 -3.24
CA ILE A 105 -1.15 1.44 -1.82
C ILE A 105 -2.49 0.72 -1.61
N THR A 106 -3.53 1.06 -2.38
CA THR A 106 -4.83 0.39 -2.27
C THR A 106 -4.74 -1.02 -2.86
N TYR A 107 -4.02 -1.20 -3.95
CA TYR A 107 -3.72 -2.51 -4.54
C TYR A 107 -3.03 -3.44 -3.52
N THR A 108 -2.03 -2.94 -2.78
CA THR A 108 -1.31 -3.75 -1.77
C THR A 108 -2.18 -4.22 -0.60
N ARG A 109 -3.38 -3.66 -0.44
CA ARG A 109 -4.35 -4.03 0.60
C ARG A 109 -5.34 -5.13 0.18
N ARG A 110 -5.28 -5.62 -1.07
CA ARG A 110 -6.12 -6.75 -1.53
C ARG A 110 -5.77 -8.04 -0.77
N ALA A 111 -6.73 -8.98 -0.67
CA ALA A 111 -6.62 -10.10 0.25
C ALA A 111 -5.40 -11.01 -0.02
N ALA A 112 -5.11 -11.33 -1.29
CA ALA A 112 -3.93 -12.11 -1.67
C ALA A 112 -2.62 -11.49 -1.14
N ASN A 113 -2.50 -10.17 -1.24
CA ASN A 113 -1.34 -9.41 -0.75
C ASN A 113 -1.26 -9.42 0.78
N LYS A 114 -2.40 -9.28 1.47
CA LYS A 114 -2.45 -9.41 2.94
C LYS A 114 -2.11 -10.82 3.40
N ASN A 115 -2.55 -11.86 2.67
CA ASN A 115 -2.27 -13.25 3.00
C ASN A 115 -0.79 -13.60 2.84
N TYR A 116 -0.13 -13.08 1.81
CA TYR A 116 1.32 -13.14 1.68
C TYR A 116 2.03 -12.46 2.87
N LEU A 117 1.63 -11.24 3.23
CA LEU A 117 2.24 -10.56 4.38
C LEU A 117 2.04 -11.35 5.69
N LYS A 118 0.89 -12.00 5.85
CA LYS A 118 0.63 -12.92 6.98
C LYS A 118 1.59 -14.11 6.99
N SER A 119 1.78 -14.79 5.87
CA SER A 119 2.66 -15.97 5.85
C SER A 119 4.13 -15.62 6.13
N VAL A 120 4.56 -14.41 5.78
CA VAL A 120 5.96 -13.98 5.92
C VAL A 120 6.26 -13.28 7.25
N LEU A 121 5.37 -12.40 7.70
CA LEU A 121 5.66 -11.49 8.83
C LEU A 121 5.12 -11.98 10.17
N THR A 122 4.17 -12.91 10.21
CA THR A 122 3.57 -13.37 11.49
C THR A 122 4.63 -13.97 12.41
N ALA A 123 5.43 -14.92 11.93
CA ALA A 123 6.45 -15.58 12.76
C ALA A 123 7.48 -14.61 13.37
N PRO A 124 8.16 -13.72 12.59
CA PRO A 124 9.13 -12.80 13.19
C PRO A 124 8.49 -11.74 14.11
N ILE A 125 7.21 -11.38 13.87
CA ILE A 125 6.48 -10.47 14.77
C ILE A 125 6.11 -11.17 16.08
N SER A 126 5.56 -12.38 16.02
CA SER A 126 5.23 -13.15 17.23
C SER A 126 6.47 -13.39 18.08
N MET A 127 7.57 -13.82 17.48
CA MET A 127 8.85 -14.00 18.20
C MET A 127 9.32 -12.72 18.91
N LEU A 128 9.08 -11.55 18.32
CA LEU A 128 9.44 -10.27 18.94
C LEU A 128 8.50 -9.88 20.07
N ILE A 129 7.21 -10.23 19.97
CA ILE A 129 6.21 -9.94 21.01
C ILE A 129 6.37 -10.90 22.20
N ASP A 130 6.70 -12.17 21.93
CA ASP A 130 6.89 -13.21 22.94
C ASP A 130 8.18 -13.03 23.76
N GLN A 131 9.14 -12.22 23.29
CA GLN A 131 10.42 -11.96 23.96
C GLN A 131 10.35 -10.94 25.12
N ASP A 132 9.14 -10.61 25.61
CA ASP A 132 8.87 -9.66 26.70
C ASP A 132 9.35 -8.20 26.44
N ASP A 133 8.98 -7.31 27.37
CA ASP A 133 9.03 -5.83 27.36
C ASP A 133 10.47 -5.23 27.32
N ILE A 134 11.35 -5.75 26.48
CA ILE A 134 12.72 -5.27 26.30
C ILE A 134 12.69 -3.97 25.48
N ASP A 135 13.01 -2.85 26.13
CA ASP A 135 13.21 -1.59 25.44
C ASP A 135 14.51 -1.64 24.61
N LEU A 136 14.37 -1.61 23.29
CA LEU A 136 15.47 -1.52 22.33
C LEU A 136 15.67 -0.08 21.82
N GLU A 137 15.30 0.93 22.62
CA GLU A 137 15.66 2.32 22.34
C GLU A 137 17.18 2.49 22.33
N ILE A 138 17.69 2.98 21.20
CA ILE A 138 19.12 3.19 20.93
C ILE A 138 19.50 4.68 20.98
N ASN A 139 18.53 5.57 21.21
CA ASN A 139 18.81 6.99 21.35
C ASN A 139 19.45 7.26 22.73
N THR A 140 20.74 7.56 22.73
CA THR A 140 21.55 7.76 23.94
C THR A 140 20.93 8.74 24.93
N ALA A 141 20.35 9.85 24.48
CA ALA A 141 19.72 10.83 25.36
C ALA A 141 18.48 10.26 26.07
N LYS A 142 17.68 9.44 25.38
CA LYS A 142 16.53 8.77 25.99
C LYS A 142 16.94 7.67 26.95
N VAL A 143 17.96 6.89 26.60
CA VAL A 143 18.50 5.83 27.48
C VAL A 143 19.11 6.43 28.73
N GLY A 144 19.85 7.54 28.62
CA GLY A 144 20.37 8.27 29.79
C GLY A 144 19.26 8.74 30.74
N TYR A 145 18.19 9.33 30.20
CA TYR A 145 17.03 9.74 30.99
C TYR A 145 16.32 8.55 31.65
N GLU A 146 16.16 7.44 30.90
CA GLU A 146 15.57 6.19 31.40
C GLU A 146 16.36 5.67 32.61
N LEU A 147 17.68 5.52 32.49
CA LEU A 147 18.55 5.04 33.56
C LEU A 147 18.55 5.98 34.77
N GLN A 148 18.61 7.30 34.54
CA GLN A 148 18.55 8.29 35.62
C GLN A 148 17.24 8.20 36.41
N SER A 149 16.11 8.00 35.70
CA SER A 149 14.80 7.82 36.34
C SER A 149 14.69 6.54 37.17
N GLN A 150 15.34 5.44 36.73
CA GLN A 150 15.37 4.17 37.46
C GLN A 150 16.19 4.27 38.76
N VAL A 151 17.33 4.96 38.71
CA VAL A 151 18.17 5.19 39.90
C VAL A 151 17.44 6.04 40.94
N ALA A 152 16.73 7.09 40.50
CA ALA A 152 15.95 7.95 41.39
C ALA A 152 14.81 7.18 42.10
N MET A 153 14.09 6.34 41.37
CA MET A 153 12.99 5.51 41.91
C MET A 153 13.50 4.40 42.85
N GLY A 154 14.71 3.89 42.63
CA GLY A 154 15.32 2.85 43.46
C GLY A 154 15.79 3.35 44.84
N GLN A 155 16.00 4.66 45.01
CA GLN A 155 16.48 5.27 46.27
C GLN A 155 15.36 5.74 47.21
N GLU A 156 14.11 5.89 46.73
CA GLU A 156 12.97 6.29 47.57
C GLU A 156 12.51 5.20 48.58
N GLY A 157 13.12 4.01 48.55
CA GLY A 157 12.90 2.93 49.52
C GLY A 157 13.76 3.00 50.80
N SER A 158 14.70 3.94 50.90
CA SER A 158 15.51 4.18 52.11
C SER A 158 15.06 5.45 52.82
N GLU A 159 14.92 5.36 54.16
CA GLU A 159 14.48 6.46 55.04
C GLU A 159 15.13 7.81 54.72
N PRO A 160 14.41 8.94 54.92
CA PRO A 160 14.84 10.27 54.50
C PRO A 160 16.02 10.73 55.35
N THR A 161 17.21 10.30 54.98
CA THR A 161 18.45 10.87 55.48
C THR A 161 18.77 12.04 54.57
N SER A 162 18.86 13.22 55.18
CA SER A 162 19.12 14.51 54.53
C SER A 162 20.42 14.49 53.72
N VAL A 163 20.32 14.15 52.43
CA VAL A 163 21.43 14.31 51.48
C VAL A 163 21.47 15.77 51.01
N PRO A 164 22.60 16.48 51.14
CA PRO A 164 22.73 17.87 50.70
C PRO A 164 22.55 18.03 49.18
N PRO A 165 22.04 19.17 48.69
CA PRO A 165 21.89 19.47 47.26
C PRO A 165 23.16 19.41 46.41
N SER A 166 24.35 19.31 47.03
CA SER A 166 25.64 19.19 46.33
C SER A 166 25.95 17.77 45.84
N GLU A 167 25.23 16.73 46.29
CA GLU A 167 25.39 15.35 45.81
C GLU A 167 24.43 15.01 44.65
N ALA A 168 23.38 15.82 44.45
CA ALA A 168 22.46 15.67 43.31
C ALA A 168 23.13 15.94 41.96
N SER A 169 24.28 16.65 41.95
CA SER A 169 25.11 16.86 40.77
C SER A 169 26.01 15.66 40.41
N ASP A 170 26.05 14.61 41.23
CA ASP A 170 26.84 13.39 41.00
C ASP A 170 26.00 12.26 40.36
N MET A 171 24.74 12.55 40.01
CA MET A 171 23.77 11.61 39.43
C MET A 171 23.78 11.62 37.90
N SER A 172 24.93 11.92 37.29
CA SER A 172 25.13 11.65 35.86
C SER A 172 25.47 10.18 35.71
N ILE A 173 24.58 9.39 35.09
CA ILE A 173 24.93 8.04 34.64
C ILE A 173 26.20 8.16 33.79
N PRO A 174 27.28 7.41 34.07
CA PRO A 174 28.48 7.44 33.25
C PRO A 174 28.12 7.20 31.79
N ASP A 175 28.64 8.03 30.89
CA ASP A 175 28.41 7.88 29.45
C ASP A 175 28.80 6.47 28.96
N GLU A 176 29.75 5.82 29.62
CA GLU A 176 30.19 4.45 29.35
C GLU A 176 29.10 3.38 29.60
N ASP A 177 28.29 3.54 30.65
CA ASP A 177 27.19 2.62 30.96
C ASP A 177 26.05 2.77 29.93
N VAL A 178 25.73 4.03 29.57
CA VAL A 178 24.75 4.33 28.52
C VAL A 178 25.21 3.76 27.18
N GLN A 179 26.48 3.94 26.83
CA GLN A 179 27.05 3.44 25.57
C GLN A 179 27.09 1.92 25.51
N THR A 180 27.48 1.26 26.60
CA THR A 180 27.49 -0.21 26.70
C THR A 180 26.10 -0.79 26.50
N LEU A 181 25.09 -0.25 27.20
CA LEU A 181 23.71 -0.69 27.06
C LEU A 181 23.16 -0.45 25.64
N VAL A 182 23.44 0.73 25.06
CA VAL A 182 23.04 1.05 23.69
C VAL A 182 23.70 0.12 22.68
N ALA A 183 24.97 -0.23 22.86
CA ALA A 183 25.68 -1.18 22.00
C ALA A 183 25.05 -2.58 22.04
N GLU A 184 24.65 -3.06 23.23
CA GLU A 184 23.92 -4.33 23.35
C GLU A 184 22.55 -4.27 22.66
N ARG A 185 21.79 -3.19 22.88
CA ARG A 185 20.48 -2.97 22.22
C ARG A 185 20.62 -2.91 20.70
N ILE A 186 21.69 -2.28 20.18
CA ILE A 186 22.01 -2.24 18.74
C ILE A 186 22.22 -3.65 18.20
N GLY A 187 23.02 -4.48 18.86
CA GLY A 187 23.29 -5.86 18.43
C GLY A 187 21.99 -6.67 18.30
N ARG A 188 21.16 -6.65 19.35
CA ARG A 188 19.84 -7.31 19.34
C ARG A 188 18.93 -6.78 18.23
N LEU A 189 18.89 -5.46 18.05
CA LEU A 189 18.06 -4.84 17.02
C LEU A 189 18.50 -5.23 15.60
N GLN A 190 19.82 -5.33 15.34
CA GLN A 190 20.35 -5.80 14.07
C GLN A 190 19.98 -7.27 13.80
N GLU A 191 20.07 -8.14 14.81
CA GLU A 191 19.65 -9.54 14.70
C GLU A 191 18.16 -9.65 14.36
N ILE A 192 17.31 -8.91 15.05
CA ILE A 192 15.87 -8.88 14.80
C ILE A 192 15.61 -8.40 13.36
N ALA A 193 16.19 -7.27 12.96
CA ALA A 193 15.99 -6.73 11.61
C ALA A 193 16.47 -7.70 10.51
N ASP A 194 17.56 -8.44 10.75
CA ASP A 194 18.08 -9.44 9.82
C ASP A 194 17.14 -10.66 9.69
N ARG A 195 16.45 -11.05 10.78
CA ARG A 195 15.40 -12.08 10.72
C ARG A 195 14.23 -11.66 9.85
N PHE A 196 13.73 -10.43 10.02
CA PHE A 196 12.67 -9.88 9.17
C PHE A 196 13.10 -9.83 7.70
N LEU A 197 14.29 -9.29 7.42
CA LEU A 197 14.80 -9.22 6.06
C LEU A 197 14.96 -10.62 5.44
N SER A 198 15.50 -11.57 6.19
CA SER A 198 15.70 -12.94 5.72
C SER A 198 14.38 -13.64 5.42
N ALA A 199 13.35 -13.45 6.28
CA ALA A 199 12.01 -13.98 6.02
C ALA A 199 11.44 -13.44 4.70
N ILE A 200 11.57 -12.14 4.44
CA ILE A 200 11.10 -11.48 3.22
C ILE A 200 11.88 -11.95 1.98
N ILE A 201 13.21 -12.05 2.07
CA ILE A 201 14.04 -12.47 0.93
C ILE A 201 13.76 -13.93 0.57
N ASN A 202 13.62 -14.81 1.57
CA ASN A 202 13.40 -16.24 1.35
C ASN A 202 11.97 -16.55 0.88
N SER A 203 11.03 -15.62 1.00
CA SER A 203 9.66 -15.78 0.52
C SER A 203 9.41 -15.29 -0.91
N LYS A 204 10.48 -15.03 -1.70
CA LYS A 204 10.42 -14.55 -3.08
C LYS A 204 9.35 -15.24 -3.93
N ASP A 205 9.32 -16.57 -3.92
CA ASP A 205 8.44 -17.36 -4.79
C ASP A 205 6.96 -17.32 -4.35
N SER A 206 6.69 -16.87 -3.12
CA SER A 206 5.33 -16.68 -2.61
C SER A 206 4.80 -15.26 -2.85
N ILE A 207 5.61 -14.34 -3.38
CA ILE A 207 5.18 -12.96 -3.64
C ILE A 207 4.07 -12.99 -4.71
N PRO A 208 2.91 -12.37 -4.44
CA PRO A 208 1.81 -12.31 -5.41
C PRO A 208 2.25 -11.74 -6.76
N HIS A 209 1.80 -12.36 -7.84
CA HIS A 209 2.21 -12.02 -9.20
C HIS A 209 2.02 -10.53 -9.53
N GLY A 210 0.90 -9.92 -9.14
CA GLY A 210 0.68 -8.50 -9.43
C GLY A 210 1.60 -7.54 -8.66
N ILE A 211 2.09 -7.92 -7.46
CA ILE A 211 3.14 -7.15 -6.78
C ILE A 211 4.45 -7.22 -7.56
N ARG A 212 4.81 -8.41 -8.06
CA ARG A 212 5.99 -8.60 -8.92
C ARG A 212 5.85 -7.80 -10.21
N ARG A 213 4.69 -7.83 -10.87
CA ARG A 213 4.41 -7.05 -12.10
C ARG A 213 4.55 -5.56 -11.89
N ILE A 214 4.06 -5.02 -10.77
CA ILE A 214 4.29 -3.60 -10.44
C ILE A 214 5.79 -3.31 -10.29
N CYS A 215 6.56 -4.18 -9.61
CA CYS A 215 8.01 -4.02 -9.48
C CYS A 215 8.73 -4.05 -10.83
N GLU A 216 8.37 -5.00 -11.71
CA GLU A 216 8.87 -5.10 -13.07
C GLU A 216 8.55 -3.84 -13.90
N GLN A 217 7.30 -3.37 -13.86
CA GLN A 217 6.88 -2.13 -14.55
C GLN A 217 7.68 -0.92 -14.06
N ILE A 218 7.87 -0.77 -12.75
CA ILE A 218 8.70 0.30 -12.17
C ILE A 218 10.12 0.22 -12.73
N ARG A 219 10.71 -0.99 -12.82
CA ARG A 219 12.04 -1.18 -13.41
C ARG A 219 12.07 -0.79 -14.88
N ALA A 220 11.16 -1.32 -15.69
CA ALA A 220 11.09 -1.08 -17.12
C ALA A 220 10.91 0.42 -17.45
N LEU A 221 9.97 1.08 -16.75
CA LEU A 221 9.73 2.52 -16.90
C LEU A 221 10.94 3.35 -16.46
N SER A 222 11.63 2.95 -15.39
CA SER A 222 12.86 3.61 -14.94
C SER A 222 13.95 3.54 -16.00
N CYS A 223 14.23 2.34 -16.52
CA CYS A 223 15.24 2.14 -17.57
C CYS A 223 14.89 2.86 -18.87
N ARG A 224 13.59 2.92 -19.24
CA ARG A 224 13.11 3.61 -20.44
C ARG A 224 13.23 5.13 -20.33
N ARG A 225 12.80 5.70 -19.20
CA ARG A 225 12.70 7.16 -19.01
C ARG A 225 14.00 7.79 -18.52
N TYR A 226 14.81 7.02 -17.81
CA TYR A 226 16.07 7.46 -17.19
C TYR A 226 17.19 6.45 -17.51
N PRO A 227 17.63 6.36 -18.78
CA PRO A 227 18.65 5.38 -19.19
C PRO A 227 20.00 5.56 -18.48
N GLU A 228 20.30 6.79 -18.02
CA GLU A 228 21.50 7.12 -17.26
C GLU A 228 21.39 6.79 -15.75
N ALA A 229 20.23 6.33 -15.27
CA ALA A 229 20.06 5.96 -13.88
C ALA A 229 20.87 4.70 -13.55
N THR A 230 21.60 4.72 -12.44
CA THR A 230 22.33 3.55 -11.98
C THR A 230 21.37 2.44 -11.56
N ASP A 231 21.79 1.18 -11.69
CA ASP A 231 20.98 0.03 -11.26
C ASP A 231 20.62 0.11 -9.76
N ASP A 232 21.53 0.68 -8.95
CA ASP A 232 21.29 1.02 -7.54
C ASP A 232 20.12 2.00 -7.35
N ALA A 233 20.03 3.03 -8.18
CA ALA A 233 18.97 4.03 -8.11
C ALA A 233 17.62 3.42 -8.51
N VAL A 234 17.60 2.61 -9.58
CA VAL A 234 16.40 1.85 -10.01
C VAL A 234 15.96 0.87 -8.92
N THR A 235 16.89 0.13 -8.35
CA THR A 235 16.65 -0.79 -7.23
C THR A 235 16.08 -0.07 -6.01
N SER A 236 16.60 1.12 -5.67
CA SER A 236 16.07 1.93 -4.57
C SER A 236 14.62 2.39 -4.83
N LEU A 237 14.26 2.68 -6.07
CA LEU A 237 12.90 3.04 -6.44
C LEU A 237 11.92 1.86 -6.33
N ILE A 238 12.34 0.67 -6.79
CA ILE A 238 11.57 -0.58 -6.60
C ILE A 238 11.40 -0.86 -5.11
N GLY A 239 12.47 -0.75 -4.33
CA GLY A 239 12.45 -0.91 -2.87
C GLY A 239 11.57 0.13 -2.19
N THR A 240 11.43 1.33 -2.74
CA THR A 240 10.50 2.35 -2.24
C THR A 240 9.06 1.86 -2.38
N PHE A 241 8.66 1.25 -3.48
CA PHE A 241 7.34 0.63 -3.54
C PHE A 241 7.24 -0.59 -2.59
N PHE A 242 8.17 -1.54 -2.70
CA PHE A 242 8.07 -2.83 -2.01
C PHE A 242 8.18 -2.72 -0.48
N PHE A 243 9.08 -1.88 0.04
CA PHE A 243 9.23 -1.71 1.48
C PHE A 243 8.34 -0.61 2.03
N LEU A 244 8.44 0.62 1.52
CA LEU A 244 7.72 1.77 2.10
C LEU A 244 6.20 1.61 2.01
N ARG A 245 5.69 1.04 0.90
CA ARG A 245 4.24 1.01 0.59
C ARG A 245 3.58 -0.34 0.76
N PHE A 246 4.37 -1.42 0.90
CA PHE A 246 3.84 -2.77 1.04
C PHE A 246 4.22 -3.44 2.36
N THR A 247 5.51 -3.71 2.61
CA THR A 247 5.90 -4.48 3.81
C THR A 247 5.97 -3.65 5.09
N ASN A 248 6.61 -2.48 5.09
CA ASN A 248 6.82 -1.67 6.29
C ASN A 248 5.52 -1.23 6.97
N PRO A 249 4.43 -0.82 6.26
CA PRO A 249 3.16 -0.51 6.91
C PRO A 249 2.61 -1.67 7.75
N ALA A 250 2.81 -2.92 7.29
CA ALA A 250 2.38 -4.12 7.98
C ALA A 250 3.27 -4.44 9.20
N ILE A 251 4.57 -4.14 9.13
CA ILE A 251 5.48 -4.27 10.28
C ILE A 251 5.14 -3.25 11.37
N VAL A 252 4.89 -1.98 10.99
CA VAL A 252 4.63 -0.89 11.96
C VAL A 252 3.25 -1.03 12.61
N THR A 253 2.25 -1.52 11.87
CA THR A 253 0.85 -1.59 12.33
C THR A 253 0.27 -3.00 12.14
N PRO A 254 0.85 -4.03 12.77
CA PRO A 254 0.55 -5.43 12.47
C PRO A 254 -0.91 -5.83 12.69
N GLN A 255 -1.58 -5.19 13.65
CA GLN A 255 -2.99 -5.41 13.95
C GLN A 255 -3.91 -4.99 12.81
N ALA A 256 -3.57 -3.95 12.04
CA ALA A 256 -4.36 -3.50 10.89
C ALA A 256 -4.30 -4.50 9.71
N TYR A 257 -3.29 -5.36 9.72
CA TYR A 257 -3.08 -6.43 8.76
C TYR A 257 -3.50 -7.80 9.28
N HIS A 258 -4.02 -7.87 10.52
CA HIS A 258 -4.36 -9.11 11.24
C HIS A 258 -3.17 -10.08 11.32
N LEU A 259 -1.98 -9.54 11.59
CA LEU A 259 -0.76 -10.32 11.87
C LEU A 259 -0.67 -10.72 13.35
N VAL A 260 -1.40 -10.02 14.22
CA VAL A 260 -1.42 -10.19 15.67
C VAL A 260 -2.83 -9.93 16.20
N GLU A 261 -3.12 -10.47 17.39
CA GLU A 261 -4.35 -10.19 18.12
C GLU A 261 -4.19 -8.90 18.94
N GLY A 262 -4.87 -7.83 18.52
CA GLY A 262 -4.84 -6.56 19.22
C GLY A 262 -3.55 -5.75 19.02
N VAL A 263 -3.42 -4.66 19.77
CA VAL A 263 -2.31 -3.72 19.62
C VAL A 263 -1.08 -4.27 20.39
N PRO A 264 0.10 -4.43 19.75
CA PRO A 264 1.29 -4.93 20.45
C PRO A 264 1.69 -4.04 21.63
N PRO A 265 2.45 -4.54 22.63
CA PRO A 265 2.96 -3.75 23.74
C PRO A 265 3.80 -2.54 23.30
N LYS A 266 3.96 -1.56 24.21
CA LYS A 266 4.62 -0.28 23.90
C LYS A 266 6.04 -0.47 23.34
N TYR A 267 6.87 -1.27 24.00
CA TYR A 267 8.25 -1.50 23.55
C TYR A 267 8.29 -2.33 22.27
N SER A 268 7.46 -3.37 22.13
CA SER A 268 7.34 -4.13 20.88
C SER A 268 6.98 -3.23 19.69
N ARG A 269 6.01 -2.31 19.83
CA ARG A 269 5.67 -1.33 18.77
C ARG A 269 6.84 -0.41 18.43
N ARG A 270 7.59 0.04 19.45
CA ARG A 270 8.78 0.87 19.25
C ARG A 270 9.84 0.10 18.46
N THR A 271 10.12 -1.14 18.84
CA THR A 271 11.06 -2.02 18.14
C THR A 271 10.62 -2.30 16.70
N LEU A 272 9.34 -2.62 16.45
CA LEU A 272 8.80 -2.79 15.10
C LEU A 272 8.98 -1.53 14.24
N THR A 273 8.81 -0.35 14.84
CA THR A 273 9.07 0.94 14.17
C THR A 273 10.55 1.09 13.82
N LEU A 274 11.46 0.72 14.73
CA LEU A 274 12.91 0.75 14.47
C LEU A 274 13.30 -0.25 13.37
N VAL A 275 12.75 -1.47 13.37
CA VAL A 275 12.95 -2.47 12.32
C VAL A 275 12.50 -1.94 10.97
N ALA A 276 11.28 -1.39 10.87
CA ALA A 276 10.78 -0.81 9.62
C ALA A 276 11.67 0.35 9.13
N LYS A 277 12.16 1.21 10.04
CA LYS A 277 13.13 2.26 9.72
C LYS A 277 14.45 1.69 9.20
N MET A 278 14.99 0.63 9.81
CA MET A 278 16.22 -0.01 9.36
C MET A 278 16.08 -0.60 7.96
N LEU A 279 14.98 -1.29 7.68
CA LEU A 279 14.68 -1.81 6.35
C LEU A 279 14.51 -0.67 5.33
N GLN A 280 13.87 0.43 5.73
CA GLN A 280 13.73 1.60 4.87
C GLN A 280 15.08 2.31 4.60
N ASN A 281 15.96 2.37 5.60
CA ASN A 281 17.31 2.91 5.45
C ASN A 281 18.16 2.02 4.54
N LEU A 282 17.99 0.69 4.61
CA LEU A 282 18.64 -0.25 3.70
C LEU A 282 18.28 0.03 2.23
N VAL A 283 17.01 0.38 1.96
CA VAL A 283 16.52 0.76 0.62
C VAL A 283 17.02 2.14 0.19
N ASN A 284 16.98 3.13 1.09
CA ASN A 284 17.25 4.52 0.75
C ASN A 284 18.73 4.91 0.79
N LYS A 285 19.61 4.06 1.37
CA LYS A 285 21.03 4.35 1.62
C LYS A 285 21.25 5.78 2.19
N PRO A 286 20.65 6.11 3.35
CA PRO A 286 20.62 7.49 3.84
C PRO A 286 22.01 7.98 4.27
N SER A 287 22.20 9.30 4.24
CA SER A 287 23.43 9.95 4.72
C SER A 287 23.55 10.08 6.25
N TYR A 288 22.61 9.53 7.03
CA TYR A 288 22.51 9.62 8.51
C TYR A 288 22.55 11.02 9.15
N VAL A 289 22.73 12.09 8.38
CA VAL A 289 22.80 13.48 8.88
C VAL A 289 21.57 13.89 9.70
N LYS A 290 20.39 13.36 9.36
CA LYS A 290 19.11 13.71 10.03
C LYS A 290 18.85 12.91 11.32
N GLU A 291 19.46 11.75 11.47
CA GLU A 291 19.25 10.86 12.64
C GLU A 291 20.60 10.26 13.07
N PRO A 292 21.47 11.05 13.74
CA PRO A 292 22.83 10.60 14.09
C PRO A 292 22.85 9.34 14.95
N TYR A 293 21.84 9.15 15.80
CA TYR A 293 21.68 7.99 16.67
C TYR A 293 21.49 6.66 15.90
N MET A 294 21.17 6.71 14.60
CA MET A 294 21.06 5.54 13.73
C MET A 294 22.38 5.19 13.02
N ALA A 295 23.41 6.06 13.10
CA ALA A 295 24.71 5.80 12.46
C ALA A 295 25.39 4.50 12.91
N PRO A 296 25.29 4.06 14.19
CA PRO A 296 25.82 2.75 14.62
C PRO A 296 25.20 1.53 13.92
N LEU A 297 24.07 1.71 13.22
CA LEU A 297 23.43 0.64 12.44
C LEU A 297 24.00 0.53 11.02
N HIS A 298 25.01 1.31 10.65
CA HIS A 298 25.65 1.22 9.33
C HIS A 298 26.15 -0.19 8.97
N PRO A 299 26.75 -0.99 9.88
CA PRO A 299 27.18 -2.35 9.56
C PRO A 299 26.04 -3.27 9.07
N PHE A 300 24.81 -3.04 9.54
CA PHE A 300 23.64 -3.75 9.03
C PHE A 300 23.37 -3.41 7.56
N ILE A 301 23.55 -2.14 7.15
CA ILE A 301 23.38 -1.71 5.77
C ILE A 301 24.46 -2.32 4.87
N GLU A 302 25.72 -2.27 5.28
CA GLU A 302 26.83 -2.83 4.51
C GLU A 302 26.66 -4.34 4.31
N LYS A 303 26.31 -5.08 5.37
CA LYS A 303 26.07 -6.53 5.32
C LYS A 303 24.92 -6.89 4.38
N ASN A 304 23.82 -6.15 4.43
CA ASN A 304 22.56 -6.55 3.80
C ASN A 304 22.26 -5.87 2.47
N GLY A 305 22.95 -4.79 2.11
CA GLY A 305 22.74 -4.05 0.88
C GLY A 305 22.79 -4.93 -0.38
N PRO A 306 23.85 -5.75 -0.57
CA PRO A 306 23.94 -6.66 -1.71
C PRO A 306 22.83 -7.72 -1.73
N ARG A 307 22.43 -8.25 -0.57
CA ARG A 307 21.34 -9.24 -0.45
C ARG A 307 20.02 -8.64 -0.90
N LEU A 308 19.72 -7.43 -0.45
CA LEU A 308 18.50 -6.71 -0.82
C LEU A 308 18.50 -6.36 -2.31
N ALA A 309 19.62 -5.85 -2.85
CA ALA A 309 19.69 -5.47 -4.25
C ALA A 309 19.43 -6.65 -5.18
N ARG A 310 20.04 -7.81 -4.86
CA ARG A 310 19.77 -9.06 -5.58
C ARG A 310 18.30 -9.44 -5.51
N PHE A 311 17.71 -9.45 -4.31
CA PHE A 311 16.30 -9.77 -4.13
C PHE A 311 15.38 -8.86 -4.96
N LEU A 312 15.60 -7.54 -4.93
CA LEU A 312 14.77 -6.58 -5.67
C LEU A 312 14.91 -6.71 -7.19
N SER A 313 16.11 -7.03 -7.70
CA SER A 313 16.30 -7.34 -9.12
C SER A 313 15.56 -8.64 -9.50
N ASP A 314 15.67 -9.65 -8.65
CA ASP A 314 15.13 -10.99 -8.83
C ASP A 314 13.59 -11.03 -8.88
N ILE A 315 12.89 -10.21 -8.08
CA ILE A 315 11.42 -10.16 -8.09
C ILE A 315 10.85 -9.48 -9.33
N CYS A 316 11.66 -8.71 -10.06
CA CYS A 316 11.29 -8.04 -11.29
C CYS A 316 11.39 -8.95 -12.52
N VAL A 317 11.99 -10.14 -12.41
CA VAL A 317 12.04 -11.11 -13.50
C VAL A 317 10.80 -12.00 -13.38
N ILE A 318 9.91 -11.95 -14.36
CA ILE A 318 8.65 -12.70 -14.35
C ILE A 318 8.58 -13.53 -15.63
N ASP A 319 8.36 -14.82 -15.49
CA ASP A 319 8.07 -15.67 -16.64
C ASP A 319 6.65 -15.35 -17.11
N ASP A 320 6.48 -15.06 -18.40
CA ASP A 320 5.16 -14.89 -19.01
C ASP A 320 4.40 -16.22 -18.93
N TYR A 321 3.60 -16.38 -17.88
CA TYR A 321 2.72 -17.54 -17.74
C TYR A 321 1.64 -17.43 -18.83
N ASN A 322 1.64 -18.38 -19.77
CA ASN A 322 0.62 -18.49 -20.81
C ASN A 322 -0.76 -18.72 -20.16
N GLN A 323 -1.65 -17.78 -20.41
CA GLN A 323 -2.95 -17.60 -19.77
C GLN A 323 -3.99 -18.53 -20.38
N TYR A 324 -4.62 -19.37 -19.57
CA TYR A 324 -5.90 -19.97 -19.94
C TYR A 324 -6.98 -18.92 -19.72
N THR A 325 -7.66 -18.51 -20.79
CA THR A 325 -8.83 -17.64 -20.70
C THR A 325 -9.95 -18.38 -19.99
N ALA A 326 -10.07 -18.18 -18.67
CA ALA A 326 -11.31 -18.50 -17.97
C ALA A 326 -12.39 -17.51 -18.42
N ASP A 327 -13.61 -18.00 -18.59
CA ASP A 327 -14.77 -17.14 -18.84
C ASP A 327 -14.89 -16.13 -17.71
N THR A 328 -14.82 -14.86 -18.11
CA THR A 328 -14.86 -13.74 -17.19
C THR A 328 -16.25 -13.71 -16.55
N PRO A 329 -16.39 -13.70 -15.21
CA PRO A 329 -17.69 -13.53 -14.58
C PRO A 329 -18.35 -12.28 -15.15
N SER A 330 -19.50 -12.51 -15.78
CA SER A 330 -20.31 -11.53 -16.50
C SER A 330 -21.11 -10.65 -15.54
N SER A 331 -20.69 -10.51 -14.28
CA SER A 331 -21.30 -9.58 -13.34
C SER A 331 -20.33 -9.08 -12.29
N ILE A 332 -20.59 -7.89 -11.76
CA ILE A 332 -19.89 -7.30 -10.63
C ILE A 332 -20.88 -7.03 -9.49
N ARG A 333 -20.38 -7.01 -8.26
CA ARG A 333 -21.16 -6.64 -7.07
C ARG A 333 -20.72 -5.26 -6.63
N VAL A 334 -21.67 -4.33 -6.57
CA VAL A 334 -21.42 -2.93 -6.24
C VAL A 334 -22.55 -2.41 -5.35
N THR A 335 -22.24 -1.54 -4.40
CA THR A 335 -23.28 -0.87 -3.61
C THR A 335 -23.96 0.25 -4.40
N HIS A 336 -25.15 0.67 -4.01
CA HIS A 336 -25.81 1.81 -4.62
C HIS A 336 -24.95 3.07 -4.52
N ASN A 337 -24.33 3.32 -3.35
CA ASN A 337 -23.45 4.47 -3.17
C ASN A 337 -22.18 4.40 -4.01
N GLU A 338 -21.55 3.23 -4.16
CA GLU A 338 -20.42 3.06 -5.07
C GLU A 338 -20.82 3.32 -6.52
N MET A 339 -22.00 2.86 -6.93
CA MET A 339 -22.56 3.07 -8.27
C MET A 339 -22.84 4.55 -8.54
N TYR A 340 -23.54 5.23 -7.63
CA TYR A 340 -23.87 6.65 -7.76
C TYR A 340 -22.64 7.55 -7.66
N ASN A 341 -21.69 7.24 -6.78
CA ASN A 341 -20.44 7.97 -6.70
C ASN A 341 -19.60 7.79 -7.97
N THR A 342 -19.53 6.57 -8.53
CA THR A 342 -18.83 6.34 -9.79
C THR A 342 -19.45 7.14 -10.92
N HIS A 343 -20.78 7.11 -11.05
CA HIS A 343 -21.51 7.95 -12.00
C HIS A 343 -21.16 9.43 -11.80
N ARG A 344 -21.26 9.96 -10.58
CA ARG A 344 -20.95 11.36 -10.28
C ARG A 344 -19.51 11.74 -10.67
N LEU A 345 -18.54 10.87 -10.43
CA LEU A 345 -17.15 11.11 -10.80
C LEU A 345 -16.94 11.06 -12.31
N VAL A 346 -17.53 10.08 -13.00
CA VAL A 346 -17.42 9.98 -14.47
C VAL A 346 -18.06 11.21 -15.12
N SER A 347 -19.25 11.63 -14.70
CA SER A 347 -19.90 12.83 -15.24
C SER A 347 -19.10 14.10 -14.99
N LYS A 348 -18.53 14.24 -13.78
CA LYS A 348 -17.75 15.43 -13.39
C LYS A 348 -16.44 15.57 -14.17
N TYR A 349 -15.80 14.45 -14.51
CA TYR A 349 -14.47 14.40 -15.12
C TYR A 349 -14.51 13.91 -16.58
N ILE A 350 -15.69 13.86 -17.20
CA ILE A 350 -15.90 13.24 -18.53
C ILE A 350 -14.99 13.83 -19.61
N ASP A 351 -14.69 15.13 -19.54
CA ASP A 351 -13.86 15.84 -20.52
C ASP A 351 -12.36 15.60 -20.32
N ASP A 352 -11.95 15.12 -19.14
CA ASP A 352 -10.57 14.74 -18.84
C ASP A 352 -10.30 13.25 -19.13
N LEU A 353 -11.30 12.48 -19.57
CA LEU A 353 -11.18 11.04 -19.81
C LEU A 353 -10.61 10.73 -21.19
N GLU A 354 -9.68 9.79 -21.19
CA GLU A 354 -8.99 9.30 -22.39
C GLU A 354 -9.24 7.78 -22.54
N PRO A 355 -9.41 7.26 -23.77
CA PRO A 355 -9.45 7.98 -25.04
C PRO A 355 -10.80 8.66 -25.31
N GLN A 356 -10.80 9.69 -26.15
CA GLN A 356 -12.01 10.47 -26.48
C GLN A 356 -13.16 9.61 -27.01
N SER A 357 -12.85 8.54 -27.76
CA SER A 357 -13.86 7.61 -28.28
C SER A 357 -14.65 6.88 -27.19
N ILE A 358 -14.06 6.70 -26.00
CA ILE A 358 -14.72 6.09 -24.85
C ILE A 358 -15.45 7.15 -24.02
N SER A 359 -14.86 8.33 -23.84
CA SER A 359 -15.53 9.44 -23.15
C SER A 359 -16.79 9.91 -23.88
N ASP A 360 -16.78 9.93 -25.22
CA ASP A 360 -17.98 10.24 -26.02
C ASP A 360 -19.09 9.19 -25.85
N LYS A 361 -18.74 7.90 -25.79
CA LYS A 361 -19.71 6.82 -25.51
C LYS A 361 -20.31 6.96 -24.11
N LEU A 362 -19.47 7.25 -23.11
CA LEU A 362 -19.92 7.49 -21.75
C LEU A 362 -20.80 8.74 -21.68
N ARG A 363 -20.49 9.82 -22.42
CA ARG A 363 -21.31 11.03 -22.47
C ARG A 363 -22.73 10.72 -22.97
N CYS A 364 -22.88 9.98 -24.06
CA CYS A 364 -24.20 9.56 -24.55
C CYS A 364 -24.99 8.75 -23.49
N LEU A 365 -24.33 7.83 -22.77
CA LEU A 365 -24.99 7.06 -21.70
C LEU A 365 -25.39 7.92 -20.51
N LEU A 366 -24.56 8.90 -20.16
CA LEU A 366 -24.81 9.82 -19.06
C LEU A 366 -25.96 10.79 -19.38
N ASP A 367 -26.08 11.24 -20.63
CA ASP A 367 -27.21 12.06 -21.09
C ASP A 367 -28.55 11.32 -20.91
N GLU A 368 -28.56 10.00 -21.12
CA GLU A 368 -29.72 9.14 -20.88
C GLU A 368 -29.98 8.86 -19.38
N LEU A 369 -28.92 8.75 -18.57
CA LEU A 369 -29.01 8.51 -17.12
C LEU A 369 -29.47 9.75 -16.34
N GLY A 370 -29.14 10.94 -16.83
CA GLY A 370 -29.40 12.21 -16.15
C GLY A 370 -28.48 12.45 -14.95
N GLU A 371 -28.93 13.24 -13.99
CA GLU A 371 -28.12 13.57 -12.81
C GLU A 371 -27.91 12.36 -11.89
N ALA A 372 -26.69 12.22 -11.36
CA ALA A 372 -26.35 11.18 -10.41
C ALA A 372 -27.15 11.34 -9.11
N PRO A 373 -27.82 10.27 -8.62
CA PRO A 373 -28.55 10.32 -7.36
C PRO A 373 -27.66 10.70 -6.17
N ASP A 374 -28.29 11.18 -5.10
CA ASP A 374 -27.62 11.43 -3.83
C ASP A 374 -27.26 10.14 -3.08
N ALA A 375 -26.24 10.26 -2.23
CA ALA A 375 -25.81 9.15 -1.41
C ALA A 375 -26.93 8.72 -0.47
N LEU A 376 -27.21 7.42 -0.48
CA LEU A 376 -28.20 6.80 0.38
C LEU A 376 -27.66 6.65 1.81
N PRO A 377 -28.52 6.73 2.84
CA PRO A 377 -28.17 6.33 4.19
C PRO A 377 -27.64 4.89 4.23
N ARG A 378 -26.79 4.58 5.21
CA ARG A 378 -26.19 3.23 5.35
C ARG A 378 -27.20 2.09 5.46
N SER A 379 -28.42 2.36 5.95
CA SER A 379 -29.51 1.38 6.02
C SER A 379 -30.03 0.96 4.64
N ASP A 380 -29.91 1.86 3.66
CA ASP A 380 -30.54 1.75 2.36
C ASP A 380 -29.49 1.48 1.25
N ASP A 381 -28.20 1.56 1.60
CA ASP A 381 -27.07 1.28 0.73
C ASP A 381 -26.88 -0.23 0.51
N GLN A 382 -27.74 -0.81 -0.32
CA GLN A 382 -27.74 -2.23 -0.61
C GLN A 382 -26.72 -2.60 -1.69
N VAL A 383 -26.21 -3.84 -1.63
CA VAL A 383 -25.37 -4.42 -2.67
C VAL A 383 -26.25 -4.90 -3.82
N VAL A 384 -25.88 -4.52 -5.03
CA VAL A 384 -26.54 -4.90 -6.27
C VAL A 384 -25.55 -5.65 -7.16
N THR A 385 -26.05 -6.64 -7.89
CA THR A 385 -25.28 -7.39 -8.88
C THR A 385 -25.57 -6.81 -10.26
N LEU A 386 -24.57 -6.19 -10.89
CA LEU A 386 -24.67 -5.67 -12.25
C LEU A 386 -24.20 -6.72 -13.24
N PRO A 387 -25.08 -7.30 -14.09
CA PRO A 387 -24.65 -8.13 -15.20
C PRO A 387 -23.94 -7.26 -16.25
N LEU A 388 -22.67 -7.54 -16.47
CA LEU A 388 -21.84 -6.94 -17.49
C LEU A 388 -21.99 -7.78 -18.76
N SER A 389 -22.82 -7.29 -19.68
CA SER A 389 -22.93 -7.85 -21.03
C SER A 389 -21.75 -7.40 -21.89
N LEU A 390 -21.21 -8.32 -22.69
CA LEU A 390 -20.42 -7.99 -23.88
C LEU A 390 -21.37 -7.24 -24.83
N LEU A 391 -21.06 -5.98 -25.11
CA LEU A 391 -21.79 -5.17 -26.09
C LEU A 391 -21.51 -5.66 -27.52
#